data_AF-A0A8B9TD19-F1
#
_entry.id   AF-A0A8B9TD19-F1
#
_cell.length_a   1.000
_cell.length_b   1.000
_cell.length_c   1.000
_cell.angle_alpha   90.00
_cell.angle_beta   90.00
_cell.angle_gamma   90.00
#
_symmetry.space_group_name_H-M   'P 1'
#
loop_
_entity.id
_entity.type
_entity.pdbx_description
1 polymer ?
#
loop_
_entity_poly.entity_id
_entity_poly.type
_entity_poly.pdbx_seq_one_letter_code
_entity_poly.pdbx_strand_id
1 'polypeptide(L)'
;MNSCWERSAHGARLPAASRSLGKARAAQEGLICDVHLGLYISVFLTLLISAFILFIHCFLLAQFSFSELGNNNLTHTDAWTSHPEHSGCLELLTSASSKIEKLKKELVHLKQQAQEENKKLTDYYAQQIKELEEKFHEKVGEIGQIQSELKLIKEFRKEKAAMEKELEDLKKSMKISDRRHQEAIVRLEKRFLEEKKRLEEDTEKKLVMMTETAQREAVLQLNSMGREVFKENIRLQGAFSDNLKEKMELQKTKLKLEEDKTLLLLEKETSEGLIRKKILQINHQKAQIRDLQCKVEKLEMAVSHMTREFETKTQKTQHQALIENQASMVEIKKLQQLLEMKDQEMNRVKKLARNILNERTEVERFFLDALEYVKQEIRASRKQYYEKARAAYYRKMMEACAGTEEFPQIKTFKGNINSTNSVYRDLEEAEKCYGYFNTQKNQPSLSS
;
A
#
# COMPACT_ATOMS: atom_id res chain seq x y z
N MET A 1 -40.20 -60.63 28.02
CA MET A 1 -39.74 -59.42 28.76
C MET A 1 -38.61 -58.82 27.93
N ASN A 2 -38.62 -57.65 27.29
CA ASN A 2 -39.52 -56.49 27.22
C ASN A 2 -39.22 -55.80 25.87
N SER A 3 -40.20 -55.66 24.96
CA SER A 3 -40.82 -54.41 24.48
C SER A 3 -39.85 -53.35 23.90
N CYS A 4 -39.86 -53.10 22.58
CA CYS A 4 -40.78 -52.18 21.89
C CYS A 4 -40.52 -50.71 22.23
N TRP A 5 -39.91 -49.95 21.30
CA TRP A 5 -40.05 -48.49 21.21
C TRP A 5 -39.96 -48.05 19.73
N GLU A 6 -41.12 -47.71 19.18
CA GLU A 6 -41.29 -46.87 17.99
C GLU A 6 -40.82 -45.44 18.27
N ARG A 7 -40.24 -44.76 17.27
CA ARG A 7 -40.50 -43.33 17.07
C ARG A 7 -40.26 -42.87 15.64
N SER A 8 -41.35 -42.36 15.07
CA SER A 8 -41.46 -41.58 13.83
C SER A 8 -40.46 -40.43 13.71
N ALA A 9 -39.97 -40.22 12.49
CA ALA A 9 -39.48 -38.92 12.03
C ALA A 9 -40.08 -38.64 10.64
N HIS A 10 -41.18 -37.89 10.63
CA HIS A 10 -41.71 -37.21 9.47
C HIS A 10 -40.78 -36.05 9.09
N GLY A 11 -40.27 -36.05 7.86
CA GLY A 11 -39.59 -34.91 7.23
C GLY A 11 -40.23 -34.62 5.88
N ALA A 12 -40.98 -33.51 5.80
CA ALA A 12 -41.83 -33.13 4.68
C ALA A 12 -41.05 -32.91 3.37
N ARG A 13 -41.54 -33.52 2.27
CA ARG A 13 -41.18 -33.14 0.90
C ARG A 13 -41.95 -31.86 0.53
N LEU A 14 -41.21 -30.77 0.38
CA LEU A 14 -41.69 -29.56 -0.30
C LEU A 14 -41.83 -29.84 -1.82
N PRO A 15 -42.85 -29.28 -2.49
CA PRO A 15 -43.15 -29.59 -3.88
C PRO A 15 -42.18 -28.90 -4.85
N ALA A 16 -41.84 -29.60 -5.93
CA ALA A 16 -40.86 -29.18 -6.96
C ALA A 16 -41.25 -27.93 -7.76
N ALA A 17 -42.41 -27.32 -7.51
CA ALA A 17 -42.93 -26.16 -8.24
C ALA A 17 -42.23 -24.82 -7.87
N SER A 18 -41.61 -24.70 -6.70
CA SER A 18 -40.93 -23.47 -6.27
C SER A 18 -39.55 -23.27 -6.90
N ARG A 19 -38.94 -24.31 -7.50
CA ARG A 19 -37.63 -24.19 -8.17
C ARG A 19 -37.70 -23.70 -9.62
N SER A 20 -38.83 -23.81 -10.30
CA SER A 20 -38.97 -23.32 -11.69
C SER A 20 -39.25 -21.81 -11.74
N LEU A 21 -40.05 -21.28 -10.81
CA LEU A 21 -40.32 -19.84 -10.68
C LEU A 21 -39.07 -19.02 -10.31
N GLY A 22 -38.18 -19.58 -9.48
CA GLY A 22 -36.90 -18.92 -9.14
C GLY A 22 -35.93 -18.79 -10.33
N LYS A 23 -35.94 -19.75 -11.26
CA LYS A 23 -35.09 -19.70 -12.46
C LYS A 23 -35.59 -18.71 -13.52
N ALA A 24 -36.91 -18.55 -13.65
CA ALA A 24 -37.48 -17.56 -14.55
C ALA A 24 -37.22 -16.12 -14.06
N ARG A 25 -37.30 -15.89 -12.73
CA ARG A 25 -37.02 -14.56 -12.14
C ARG A 25 -35.55 -14.15 -12.27
N ALA A 26 -34.62 -15.08 -12.07
CA ALA A 26 -33.18 -14.83 -12.25
C ALA A 26 -32.79 -14.53 -13.70
N ALA A 27 -33.47 -15.15 -14.68
CA ALA A 27 -33.23 -14.86 -16.10
C ALA A 27 -33.78 -13.48 -16.52
N GLN A 28 -34.89 -13.05 -15.90
CA GLN A 28 -35.50 -11.75 -16.19
C GLN A 28 -34.74 -10.59 -15.52
N GLU A 29 -34.18 -10.79 -14.32
CA GLU A 29 -33.32 -9.81 -13.65
C GLU A 29 -31.95 -9.66 -14.33
N GLY A 30 -31.39 -10.74 -14.89
CA GLY A 30 -30.14 -10.69 -15.65
C GLY A 30 -30.23 -9.85 -16.93
N LEU A 31 -31.33 -9.94 -17.68
CA LEU A 31 -31.54 -9.12 -18.89
C LEU A 31 -31.70 -7.63 -18.57
N ILE A 32 -32.31 -7.28 -17.43
CA ILE A 32 -32.49 -5.87 -17.02
C ILE A 32 -31.15 -5.25 -16.62
N CYS A 33 -30.26 -6.01 -15.98
CA CYS A 33 -28.92 -5.54 -15.64
C CYS A 33 -28.03 -5.31 -16.88
N ASP A 34 -28.10 -6.17 -17.90
CA ASP A 34 -27.29 -6.00 -19.12
C ASP A 34 -27.72 -4.78 -19.96
N VAL A 35 -29.03 -4.50 -20.03
CA VAL A 35 -29.54 -3.31 -20.73
C VAL A 35 -29.15 -2.02 -19.98
N HIS A 36 -29.23 -2.01 -18.66
CA HIS A 36 -28.79 -0.87 -17.86
C HIS A 36 -27.28 -0.63 -17.94
N LEU A 37 -26.48 -1.70 -17.94
CA LEU A 37 -25.03 -1.58 -18.07
C LEU A 37 -24.62 -1.08 -19.47
N GLY A 38 -25.30 -1.54 -20.52
CA GLY A 38 -25.10 -1.05 -21.89
C GLY A 38 -25.44 0.44 -22.05
N LEU A 39 -26.54 0.90 -21.46
CA LEU A 39 -26.90 2.33 -21.43
C LEU A 39 -25.88 3.16 -20.64
N TYR A 40 -25.41 2.66 -19.50
CA TYR A 40 -24.42 3.36 -18.69
C TYR A 40 -23.07 3.50 -19.41
N ILE A 41 -22.62 2.44 -20.08
CA ILE A 41 -21.38 2.46 -20.89
C ILE A 41 -21.53 3.42 -22.06
N SER A 42 -22.67 3.43 -22.76
CA SER A 42 -22.92 4.34 -23.89
C SER A 42 -22.92 5.82 -23.47
N VAL A 43 -23.57 6.14 -22.34
CA VAL A 43 -23.57 7.51 -21.78
C VAL A 43 -22.17 7.90 -21.29
N PHE A 44 -21.44 6.98 -20.67
CA PHE A 44 -20.08 7.26 -20.20
C PHE A 44 -19.12 7.49 -21.37
N LEU A 45 -19.21 6.69 -22.43
CA LEU A 45 -18.38 6.82 -23.63
C LEU A 45 -18.66 8.14 -24.38
N THR A 46 -19.93 8.55 -24.46
CA THR A 46 -20.31 9.82 -25.09
C THR A 46 -19.84 11.03 -24.28
N LEU A 47 -19.89 10.97 -22.94
CA LEU A 47 -19.31 12.00 -22.08
C LEU A 47 -17.79 12.09 -22.22
N LEU A 48 -17.11 10.95 -22.30
CA LEU A 48 -15.65 10.89 -22.50
C LEU A 48 -15.23 11.49 -23.85
N ILE A 49 -15.93 11.15 -24.92
CA ILE A 49 -15.68 11.72 -26.26
C ILE A 49 -15.93 13.23 -26.25
N SER A 50 -17.00 13.69 -25.59
CA SER A 50 -17.32 15.12 -25.48
C SER A 50 -16.25 15.89 -24.72
N ALA A 51 -15.76 15.33 -23.60
CA ALA A 51 -14.68 15.92 -22.81
C ALA A 51 -13.35 15.96 -23.60
N PHE A 52 -13.06 14.93 -24.39
CA PHE A 52 -11.86 14.88 -25.22
C PHE A 52 -11.91 15.92 -26.36
N ILE A 53 -13.07 16.11 -26.98
CA ILE A 53 -13.27 17.15 -28.00
C ILE A 53 -13.09 18.56 -27.38
N LEU A 54 -13.65 18.81 -26.20
CA LEU A 54 -13.46 20.08 -25.49
C LEU A 54 -11.98 20.31 -25.12
N PHE A 55 -11.28 19.27 -24.71
CA PHE A 55 -9.86 19.36 -24.41
C PHE A 55 -9.02 19.72 -25.65
N ILE A 56 -9.27 19.08 -26.79
CA ILE A 56 -8.62 19.43 -28.06
C ILE A 56 -8.96 20.86 -28.48
N HIS A 57 -10.21 21.29 -28.32
CA HIS A 57 -10.62 22.65 -28.69
C HIS A 57 -9.95 23.72 -27.80
N CYS A 58 -9.83 23.47 -26.49
CA CYS A 58 -9.08 24.33 -25.57
C CYS A 58 -7.58 24.34 -25.89
N PHE A 59 -7.00 23.20 -26.26
CA PHE A 59 -5.59 23.11 -26.64
C PHE A 59 -5.29 23.89 -27.94
N LEU A 60 -6.16 23.80 -28.94
CA LEU A 60 -6.05 24.56 -30.18
C LEU A 60 -6.26 26.06 -29.97
N LEU A 61 -7.21 26.46 -29.11
CA LEU A 61 -7.39 27.87 -28.73
C LEU A 61 -6.17 28.41 -27.98
N ALA A 62 -5.56 27.63 -27.09
CA ALA A 62 -4.34 28.02 -26.39
C ALA A 62 -3.14 28.16 -27.34
N GLN A 63 -2.99 27.28 -28.34
CA GLN A 63 -1.97 27.44 -29.39
C GLN A 63 -2.22 28.68 -30.26
N PHE A 64 -3.49 28.97 -30.58
CA PHE A 64 -3.84 30.15 -31.38
C PHE A 64 -3.54 31.45 -30.62
N SER A 65 -3.83 31.52 -29.31
CA SER A 65 -3.49 32.66 -28.46
C SER A 65 -1.98 32.83 -28.24
N PHE A 66 -1.19 31.75 -28.31
CA PHE A 66 0.28 31.84 -28.17
C PHE A 66 0.97 32.29 -29.46
N SER A 67 0.33 32.11 -30.62
CA SER A 67 0.87 32.54 -31.91
C SER A 67 0.66 34.03 -32.21
N GLU A 68 -0.18 34.74 -31.43
CA GLU A 68 -0.50 36.16 -31.60
C GLU A 68 0.32 37.12 -30.70
N LEU A 69 1.22 36.59 -29.85
CA LEU A 69 2.07 37.40 -28.94
C LEU A 69 3.56 37.39 -29.30
N GLY A 70 3.91 36.89 -30.49
CA GLY A 70 5.29 36.68 -30.94
C GLY A 70 5.67 37.45 -32.19
N ASN A 71 5.30 38.73 -32.33
CA ASN A 71 5.88 39.56 -33.39
C ASN A 71 5.86 41.06 -33.04
N ASN A 72 6.88 41.52 -32.31
CA ASN A 72 7.23 42.95 -32.17
C ASN A 72 8.74 43.07 -31.94
N ASN A 73 9.53 42.86 -32.99
CA ASN A 73 10.92 43.29 -33.02
C ASN A 73 10.95 44.79 -33.40
N LEU A 74 11.03 45.67 -32.40
CA LEU A 74 11.40 47.07 -32.58
C LEU A 74 12.92 47.15 -32.71
N THR A 75 13.41 47.35 -33.94
CA THR A 75 14.74 47.91 -34.19
C THR A 75 14.57 49.38 -34.59
N HIS A 76 14.88 50.31 -33.68
CA HIS A 76 15.26 51.66 -34.06
C HIS A 76 16.23 52.21 -33.00
N THR A 77 17.52 52.15 -33.34
CA THR A 77 18.57 52.95 -32.73
C THR A 77 18.68 54.28 -33.45
N ASP A 78 19.29 55.24 -32.74
CA ASP A 78 19.86 56.51 -33.21
C ASP A 78 18.90 57.70 -33.34
N ALA A 79 19.06 58.66 -32.42
CA ALA A 79 19.88 59.86 -32.65
C ALA A 79 19.40 61.02 -31.77
N TRP A 80 20.06 61.35 -30.66
CA TRP A 80 20.09 62.71 -30.11
C TRP A 80 21.39 62.92 -29.30
N THR A 81 22.30 63.69 -29.87
CA THR A 81 23.44 64.32 -29.18
C THR A 81 23.17 65.82 -29.00
N SER A 82 23.86 66.40 -28.01
CA SER A 82 24.03 67.84 -27.66
C SER A 82 23.08 68.29 -26.54
N HIS A 83 23.50 68.89 -25.42
CA HIS A 83 24.70 69.65 -25.05
C HIS A 83 24.94 69.58 -23.51
N PRO A 84 26.09 70.05 -23.00
CA PRO A 84 26.63 69.73 -21.68
C PRO A 84 26.24 70.74 -20.62
N GLU A 85 25.98 70.27 -19.40
CA GLU A 85 26.46 70.82 -18.12
C GLU A 85 25.93 69.91 -16.99
N HIS A 86 26.68 69.83 -15.89
CA HIS A 86 26.47 69.02 -14.66
C HIS A 86 27.13 67.63 -14.57
N SER A 87 28.43 67.68 -14.26
CA SER A 87 29.33 66.60 -13.79
C SER A 87 28.83 65.78 -12.59
N GLY A 88 27.73 66.15 -11.91
CA GLY A 88 27.14 65.37 -10.80
C GLY A 88 26.07 64.36 -11.24
N CYS A 89 25.43 64.56 -12.39
CA CYS A 89 24.40 63.65 -12.91
C CYS A 89 24.99 62.41 -13.60
N LEU A 90 26.25 62.50 -14.08
CA LEU A 90 26.93 61.41 -14.80
C LEU A 90 27.30 60.23 -13.88
N GLU A 91 27.68 60.48 -12.62
CA GLU A 91 27.98 59.43 -11.63
C GLU A 91 26.70 58.70 -11.17
N LEU A 92 25.59 59.42 -11.00
CA LEU A 92 24.29 58.82 -10.68
C LEU A 92 23.73 58.00 -11.85
N LEU A 93 23.89 58.47 -13.10
CA LEU A 93 23.50 57.73 -14.30
C LEU A 93 24.35 56.47 -14.54
N THR A 94 25.67 56.53 -14.32
CA THR A 94 26.56 55.36 -14.45
C THR A 94 26.34 54.34 -13.33
N SER A 95 26.09 54.78 -12.09
CA SER A 95 25.69 53.92 -10.97
C SER A 95 24.32 53.26 -11.21
N ALA A 96 23.33 54.02 -11.69
CA ALA A 96 22.01 53.49 -12.06
C ALA A 96 22.11 52.50 -13.23
N SER A 97 22.89 52.81 -14.27
CA SER A 97 23.11 51.93 -15.42
C SER A 97 23.79 50.62 -15.02
N SER A 98 24.81 50.68 -14.15
CA SER A 98 25.47 49.49 -13.56
C SER A 98 24.49 48.62 -12.77
N LYS A 99 23.59 49.23 -11.99
CA LYS A 99 22.58 48.50 -11.22
C LYS A 99 21.51 47.87 -12.10
N ILE A 100 21.09 48.56 -13.17
CA ILE A 100 20.19 48.02 -14.19
C ILE A 100 20.84 46.82 -14.89
N GLU A 101 22.14 46.89 -15.21
CA GLU A 101 22.83 45.78 -15.85
C GLU A 101 22.94 44.55 -14.94
N LYS A 102 23.21 44.75 -13.64
CA LYS A 102 23.18 43.66 -12.64
C LYS A 102 21.80 43.03 -12.53
N LEU A 103 20.75 43.84 -12.41
CA LEU A 103 19.37 43.34 -12.36
C LEU A 103 18.96 42.61 -13.65
N LYS A 104 19.42 43.07 -14.82
CA LYS A 104 19.22 42.35 -16.09
C LYS A 104 19.91 40.98 -16.09
N LYS A 105 21.15 40.90 -15.59
CA LYS A 105 21.88 39.61 -15.48
C LYS A 105 21.19 38.65 -14.51
N GLU A 106 20.72 39.15 -13.36
CA GLU A 106 19.94 38.36 -12.38
C GLU A 106 18.59 37.88 -12.97
N LEU A 107 17.88 38.73 -13.71
CA LEU A 107 16.63 38.36 -14.39
C LEU A 107 16.85 37.24 -15.41
N VAL A 108 17.93 37.33 -16.21
CA VAL A 108 18.28 36.30 -17.20
C VAL A 108 18.64 34.99 -16.51
N HIS A 109 19.43 35.04 -15.43
CA HIS A 109 19.79 33.86 -14.65
C HIS A 109 18.55 33.18 -14.05
N LEU A 110 17.65 33.94 -13.42
CA LEU A 110 16.40 33.41 -12.87
C LEU A 110 15.50 32.81 -13.96
N LYS A 111 15.43 33.44 -15.14
CA LYS A 111 14.65 32.92 -16.27
C LYS A 111 15.22 31.59 -16.78
N GLN A 112 16.55 31.47 -16.87
CA GLN A 112 17.22 30.22 -17.25
C GLN A 112 16.99 29.12 -16.20
N GLN A 113 17.07 29.45 -14.91
CA GLN A 113 16.81 28.51 -13.83
C GLN A 113 15.35 28.01 -13.87
N ALA A 114 14.37 28.91 -14.01
CA ALA A 114 12.97 28.54 -14.14
C ALA A 114 12.69 27.69 -15.39
N GLN A 115 13.39 27.96 -16.50
CA GLN A 115 13.28 27.15 -17.71
C GLN A 115 13.86 25.74 -17.52
N GLU A 116 14.99 25.61 -16.82
CA GLU A 116 15.60 24.32 -16.51
C GLU A 116 14.76 23.51 -15.52
N GLU A 117 14.20 24.14 -14.49
CA GLU A 117 13.28 23.49 -13.54
C GLU A 117 12.00 23.03 -14.25
N ASN A 118 11.41 23.86 -15.13
CA ASN A 118 10.25 23.48 -15.94
C ASN A 118 10.56 22.32 -16.89
N LYS A 119 11.75 22.31 -17.50
CA LYS A 119 12.19 21.22 -18.38
C LYS A 119 12.31 19.92 -17.60
N LYS A 120 12.98 19.92 -16.44
CA LYS A 120 13.08 18.74 -15.57
C LYS A 120 11.71 18.22 -15.14
N LEU A 121 10.79 19.13 -14.81
CA LEU A 121 9.44 18.76 -14.42
C LEU A 121 8.66 18.14 -15.58
N THR A 122 8.82 18.69 -16.79
CA THR A 122 8.21 18.17 -18.01
C THR A 122 8.77 16.80 -18.36
N ASP A 123 10.09 16.62 -18.29
CA ASP A 123 10.76 15.33 -18.54
C ASP A 123 10.30 14.28 -17.52
N TYR A 124 10.17 14.65 -16.24
CA TYR A 124 9.67 13.77 -15.18
C TYR A 124 8.23 13.31 -15.43
N TYR A 125 7.32 14.22 -15.77
CA TYR A 125 5.93 13.85 -16.06
C TYR A 125 5.79 13.10 -17.38
N ALA A 126 6.56 13.44 -18.42
CA ALA A 126 6.57 12.70 -19.68
C ALA A 126 7.03 11.25 -19.48
N GLN A 127 8.05 11.03 -18.64
CA GLN A 127 8.52 9.70 -18.28
C GLN A 127 7.45 8.91 -17.52
N GLN A 128 6.78 9.53 -16.53
CA GLN A 128 5.69 8.86 -15.80
C GLN A 128 4.51 8.51 -16.70
N ILE A 129 4.14 9.39 -17.64
CA ILE A 129 3.07 9.10 -18.61
C ILE A 129 3.46 7.89 -19.46
N LYS A 130 4.68 7.86 -19.99
CA LYS A 130 5.17 6.75 -20.80
C LYS A 130 5.14 5.42 -20.03
N GLU A 131 5.58 5.41 -18.77
CA GLU A 131 5.53 4.21 -17.93
C GLU A 131 4.10 3.72 -17.65
N LEU A 132 3.15 4.65 -17.49
CA LEU A 132 1.74 4.32 -17.33
C LEU A 132 1.11 3.80 -18.63
N GLU A 133 1.47 4.36 -19.78
CA GLU A 133 1.04 3.89 -21.09
C GLU A 133 1.55 2.48 -21.40
N GLU A 134 2.82 2.19 -21.09
CA GLU A 134 3.41 0.86 -21.23
C GLU A 134 2.67 -0.17 -20.36
N LYS A 135 2.45 0.14 -19.08
CA LYS A 135 1.66 -0.72 -18.17
C LYS A 135 0.22 -0.90 -18.64
N PHE A 136 -0.40 0.13 -19.19
CA PHE A 136 -1.75 0.04 -19.73
C PHE A 136 -1.80 -0.91 -20.94
N HIS A 137 -0.86 -0.79 -21.88
CA HIS A 137 -0.78 -1.68 -23.04
C HIS A 137 -0.50 -3.14 -22.64
N GLU A 138 0.35 -3.36 -21.65
CA GLU A 138 0.59 -4.70 -21.09
C GLU A 138 -0.71 -5.30 -20.53
N LYS A 139 -1.45 -4.53 -19.73
CA LYS A 139 -2.73 -5.00 -19.14
C LYS A 139 -3.81 -5.23 -20.19
N VAL A 140 -3.87 -4.42 -21.24
CA VAL A 140 -4.77 -4.64 -22.38
C VAL A 140 -4.43 -5.95 -23.10
N GLY A 141 -3.14 -6.26 -23.26
CA GLY A 141 -2.67 -7.53 -23.81
C GLY A 141 -3.10 -8.74 -22.96
N GLU A 142 -2.88 -8.68 -21.65
CA GLU A 142 -3.32 -9.71 -20.70
C GLU A 142 -4.84 -9.94 -20.75
N ILE A 143 -5.62 -8.85 -20.77
CA ILE A 143 -7.09 -8.93 -20.86
C ILE A 143 -7.51 -9.61 -22.17
N GLY A 144 -6.84 -9.30 -23.29
CA GLY A 144 -7.11 -9.94 -24.58
C GLY A 144 -6.85 -11.45 -24.55
N GLN A 145 -5.76 -11.89 -23.91
CA GLN A 145 -5.45 -13.31 -23.72
C GLN A 145 -6.53 -14.00 -22.87
N ILE A 146 -6.90 -13.42 -21.73
CA ILE A 146 -7.94 -13.95 -20.84
C ILE A 146 -9.28 -14.08 -21.58
N GLN A 147 -9.65 -13.09 -22.39
CA GLN A 147 -10.89 -13.14 -23.19
C GLN A 147 -10.87 -14.28 -24.21
N SER A 148 -9.72 -14.52 -24.85
CA SER A 148 -9.56 -15.62 -25.81
C SER A 148 -9.65 -16.99 -25.12
N GLU A 149 -9.02 -17.16 -23.96
CA GLU A 149 -9.11 -18.39 -23.15
C GLU A 149 -10.53 -18.63 -22.65
N LEU A 150 -11.23 -17.58 -22.22
CA LEU A 150 -12.62 -17.68 -21.77
C LEU A 150 -13.54 -18.17 -22.90
N LYS A 151 -13.29 -17.75 -24.14
CA LYS A 151 -14.02 -18.22 -25.32
C LYS A 151 -13.77 -19.72 -25.56
N LEU A 152 -12.51 -20.16 -25.50
CA LEU A 152 -12.15 -21.58 -25.63
C LEU A 152 -12.79 -22.43 -24.54
N ILE A 153 -12.81 -21.96 -23.29
CA ILE A 153 -13.45 -22.66 -22.17
C ILE A 153 -14.97 -22.79 -22.39
N LYS A 154 -15.62 -21.75 -22.91
CA LYS A 154 -17.06 -21.80 -23.24
C LYS A 154 -17.36 -22.82 -24.32
N GLU A 155 -16.56 -22.86 -25.38
CA GLU A 155 -16.68 -23.83 -26.48
C GLU A 155 -16.45 -25.26 -25.96
N PHE A 156 -15.39 -25.48 -25.18
CA PHE A 156 -15.10 -26.77 -24.55
C PHE A 156 -16.26 -27.25 -23.65
N ARG A 157 -16.86 -26.36 -22.86
CA ARG A 157 -18.02 -26.71 -22.02
C ARG A 157 -19.23 -27.12 -22.84
N LYS A 158 -19.47 -26.46 -23.98
CA LYS A 158 -20.57 -26.79 -24.89
C LYS A 158 -20.36 -28.17 -25.52
N GLU A 159 -19.15 -28.43 -26.02
CA GLU A 159 -18.79 -29.70 -26.64
C GLU A 159 -18.82 -30.86 -25.63
N LYS A 160 -18.27 -30.64 -24.43
CA LYS A 160 -18.36 -31.61 -23.33
C LYS A 160 -19.81 -31.98 -23.01
N ALA A 161 -20.71 -31.02 -22.91
CA ALA A 161 -22.12 -31.29 -22.62
C ALA A 161 -22.81 -32.06 -23.75
N ALA A 162 -22.44 -31.81 -25.02
CA ALA A 162 -22.96 -32.57 -26.16
C ALA A 162 -22.46 -34.03 -26.12
N MET A 163 -21.17 -34.23 -25.91
CA MET A 163 -20.55 -35.57 -25.81
C MET A 163 -21.10 -36.39 -24.63
N GLU A 164 -21.29 -35.77 -23.47
CA GLU A 164 -21.90 -36.42 -22.31
C GLU A 164 -23.34 -36.87 -22.59
N LYS A 165 -24.10 -36.07 -23.34
CA LYS A 165 -25.47 -36.44 -23.77
C LYS A 165 -25.46 -37.62 -24.73
N GLU A 166 -24.58 -37.60 -25.74
CA GLU A 166 -24.44 -38.71 -26.70
C GLU A 166 -24.07 -40.02 -26.00
N LEU A 167 -23.14 -39.97 -25.04
CA LEU A 167 -22.74 -41.14 -24.26
C LEU A 167 -23.92 -41.72 -23.46
N GLU A 168 -24.73 -40.88 -22.84
CA GLU A 168 -25.90 -41.31 -22.08
C GLU A 168 -27.00 -41.89 -23.00
N ASP A 169 -27.21 -41.30 -24.17
CA ASP A 169 -28.17 -41.81 -25.15
C ASP A 169 -27.71 -43.16 -25.74
N LEU A 170 -26.42 -43.33 -26.02
CA LEU A 170 -25.84 -44.61 -26.45
C LEU A 170 -25.95 -45.68 -25.36
N LYS A 171 -25.70 -45.31 -24.10
CA LYS A 171 -25.85 -46.23 -22.97
C LYS A 171 -27.29 -46.70 -22.80
N LYS A 172 -28.27 -45.80 -22.99
CA LYS A 172 -29.70 -46.16 -22.96
C LYS A 172 -30.06 -47.08 -24.12
N SER A 173 -29.62 -46.79 -25.34
CA SER A 173 -29.91 -47.62 -26.51
C SER A 173 -29.33 -49.03 -26.35
N MET A 174 -28.10 -49.15 -25.87
CA MET A 174 -27.45 -50.43 -25.56
C MET A 174 -28.27 -51.25 -24.56
N LYS A 175 -28.65 -50.66 -23.42
CA LYS A 175 -29.49 -51.35 -22.42
C LYS A 175 -30.82 -51.83 -22.97
N ILE A 176 -31.46 -51.04 -23.84
CA ILE A 176 -32.72 -51.41 -24.49
C ILE A 176 -32.50 -52.59 -25.44
N SER A 177 -31.42 -52.58 -26.22
CA SER A 177 -31.07 -53.67 -27.13
C SER A 177 -30.76 -54.96 -26.37
N ASP A 178 -29.95 -54.90 -25.32
CA ASP A 178 -29.60 -56.04 -24.48
C ASP A 178 -30.86 -56.67 -23.86
N ARG A 179 -31.77 -55.84 -23.34
CA ARG A 179 -33.05 -56.32 -22.80
C ARG A 179 -33.87 -57.03 -23.88
N ARG A 180 -33.96 -56.47 -25.10
CA ARG A 180 -34.70 -57.09 -26.21
C ARG A 180 -34.08 -58.42 -26.65
N HIS A 181 -32.75 -58.49 -26.69
CA HIS A 181 -32.04 -59.73 -27.01
C HIS A 181 -32.26 -60.79 -25.93
N GLN A 182 -32.16 -60.43 -24.65
CA GLN A 182 -32.44 -61.34 -23.55
C GLN A 182 -33.87 -61.88 -23.61
N GLU A 183 -34.85 -61.02 -23.85
CA GLU A 183 -36.24 -61.43 -24.02
C GLU A 183 -36.45 -62.36 -25.22
N ALA A 184 -35.71 -62.14 -26.32
CA ALA A 184 -35.77 -63.02 -27.49
C ALA A 184 -35.19 -64.40 -27.20
N ILE A 185 -34.06 -64.47 -26.48
CA ILE A 185 -33.41 -65.72 -26.05
C ILE A 185 -34.37 -66.51 -25.17
N VAL A 186 -34.92 -65.92 -24.10
CA VAL A 186 -35.85 -66.59 -23.19
C VAL A 186 -37.08 -67.14 -23.94
N ARG A 187 -37.61 -66.39 -24.92
CA ARG A 187 -38.72 -66.88 -25.76
C ARG A 187 -38.33 -68.06 -26.65
N LEU A 188 -37.10 -68.09 -27.16
CA LEU A 188 -36.61 -69.20 -27.97
C LEU A 188 -36.35 -70.44 -27.12
N GLU A 189 -35.70 -70.29 -25.96
CA GLU A 189 -35.46 -71.36 -25.00
C GLU A 189 -36.75 -72.04 -24.55
N LYS A 190 -37.77 -71.24 -24.19
CA LYS A 190 -39.08 -71.77 -23.81
C LYS A 190 -39.68 -72.66 -24.91
N ARG A 191 -39.71 -72.17 -26.15
CA ARG A 191 -40.25 -72.94 -27.29
C ARG A 191 -39.45 -74.21 -27.54
N PHE A 192 -38.12 -74.14 -27.42
CA PHE A 192 -37.25 -75.30 -27.61
C PHE A 192 -37.50 -76.37 -26.53
N LEU A 193 -37.65 -75.97 -25.26
CA LEU A 193 -37.93 -76.90 -24.17
C LEU A 193 -39.31 -77.57 -24.29
N GLU A 194 -40.33 -76.81 -24.67
CA GLU A 194 -41.68 -77.34 -24.90
C GLU A 194 -41.68 -78.39 -26.03
N GLU A 195 -41.02 -78.08 -27.15
CA GLU A 195 -40.92 -79.00 -28.29
C GLU A 195 -40.09 -80.24 -27.97
N LYS A 196 -38.96 -80.07 -27.28
CA LYS A 196 -38.11 -81.19 -26.83
C LYS A 196 -38.91 -82.15 -25.94
N LYS A 197 -39.63 -81.62 -24.94
CA LYS A 197 -40.46 -82.42 -24.03
C LYS A 197 -41.52 -83.22 -24.79
N ARG A 198 -42.20 -82.58 -25.75
CA ARG A 198 -43.21 -83.25 -26.59
C ARG A 198 -42.62 -84.45 -27.35
N LEU A 199 -41.43 -84.29 -27.92
CA LEU A 199 -40.75 -85.36 -28.65
C LEU A 199 -40.30 -86.49 -27.72
N GLU A 200 -39.74 -86.16 -26.55
CA GLU A 200 -39.35 -87.15 -25.54
C GLU A 200 -40.54 -88.01 -25.11
N GLU A 201 -41.68 -87.40 -24.80
CA GLU A 201 -42.91 -88.12 -24.42
C GLU A 201 -43.44 -89.06 -25.51
N ASP A 202 -43.34 -88.68 -26.79
CA ASP A 202 -43.75 -89.55 -27.91
C ASP A 202 -42.82 -90.77 -28.05
N THR A 203 -41.51 -90.56 -27.90
CA THR A 203 -40.53 -91.64 -27.96
C THR A 203 -40.66 -92.61 -26.78
N GLU A 204 -40.92 -92.09 -25.57
CA GLU A 204 -41.11 -92.90 -24.37
C GLU A 204 -42.34 -93.80 -24.49
N LYS A 205 -43.47 -93.26 -24.97
CA LYS A 205 -44.69 -94.05 -25.21
C LYS A 205 -44.45 -95.21 -26.17
N LYS A 206 -43.74 -94.97 -27.28
CA LYS A 206 -43.39 -96.02 -28.24
C LYS A 206 -42.48 -97.09 -27.63
N LEU A 207 -41.48 -96.69 -26.86
CA LEU A 207 -40.56 -97.61 -26.20
C LEU A 207 -41.27 -98.52 -25.20
N VAL A 208 -42.15 -97.96 -24.36
CA VAL A 208 -42.93 -98.72 -23.38
C VAL A 208 -43.79 -99.78 -24.07
N MET A 209 -44.55 -99.42 -25.11
CA MET A 209 -45.38 -100.38 -25.84
C MET A 209 -44.57 -101.54 -26.45
N MET A 210 -43.41 -101.24 -27.04
CA MET A 210 -42.53 -102.26 -27.63
C MET A 210 -41.97 -103.20 -26.57
N THR A 211 -41.55 -102.64 -25.42
CA THR A 211 -40.93 -103.41 -24.33
C THR A 211 -41.93 -104.34 -23.67
N GLU A 212 -43.15 -103.87 -23.41
CA GLU A 212 -44.20 -104.69 -22.81
C GLU A 212 -44.64 -105.85 -23.72
N THR A 213 -44.69 -105.62 -25.03
CA THR A 213 -45.04 -106.66 -26.01
C THR A 213 -43.97 -107.75 -26.03
N ALA A 214 -42.69 -107.35 -26.11
CA ALA A 214 -41.57 -108.29 -26.12
C ALA A 214 -41.43 -109.08 -24.81
N GLN A 215 -41.66 -108.45 -23.64
CA GLN A 215 -41.61 -109.12 -22.35
C GLN A 215 -42.74 -110.12 -22.15
N ARG A 216 -43.97 -109.79 -22.57
CA ARG A 216 -45.12 -110.70 -22.48
C ARG A 216 -44.93 -111.95 -23.35
N GLU A 217 -44.37 -111.80 -24.54
CA GLU A 217 -44.11 -112.92 -25.45
C GLU A 217 -42.97 -113.83 -24.96
N ALA A 218 -41.90 -113.26 -24.40
CA ALA A 218 -40.75 -114.03 -23.90
C ALA A 218 -41.07 -114.87 -22.64
N VAL A 219 -41.94 -114.38 -21.75
CA VAL A 219 -42.30 -115.09 -20.51
C VAL A 219 -43.16 -116.34 -20.77
N LEU A 220 -43.95 -116.36 -21.84
CA LEU A 220 -44.84 -117.47 -22.18
C LEU A 220 -44.10 -118.72 -22.73
N GLN A 221 -42.80 -118.63 -23.08
CA GLN A 221 -42.06 -119.69 -23.76
C GLN A 221 -40.99 -120.44 -22.91
N LEU A 222 -40.84 -120.17 -21.60
CA LEU A 222 -39.67 -120.64 -20.83
C LEU A 222 -39.93 -121.77 -19.79
N ASN A 223 -39.04 -122.77 -19.78
CA ASN A 223 -38.94 -123.89 -18.81
C ASN A 223 -38.37 -123.43 -17.44
N SER A 224 -38.36 -124.28 -16.39
CA SER A 224 -37.97 -123.90 -15.01
C SER A 224 -36.56 -123.30 -14.89
N MET A 225 -35.59 -123.83 -15.63
CA MET A 225 -34.23 -123.29 -15.68
C MET A 225 -34.17 -121.90 -16.34
N GLY A 226 -35.01 -121.67 -17.35
CA GLY A 226 -35.18 -120.36 -17.97
C GLY A 226 -35.77 -119.33 -17.01
N ARG A 227 -36.65 -119.75 -16.08
CA ARG A 227 -37.19 -118.88 -15.03
C ARG A 227 -36.15 -118.44 -13.99
N GLU A 228 -35.21 -119.31 -13.63
CA GLU A 228 -34.11 -118.94 -12.71
C GLU A 228 -33.06 -118.05 -13.39
N VAL A 229 -32.71 -118.32 -14.66
CA VAL A 229 -31.87 -117.40 -15.46
C VAL A 229 -32.55 -116.03 -15.61
N PHE A 230 -33.86 -115.98 -15.77
CA PHE A 230 -34.62 -114.73 -15.83
C PHE A 230 -34.59 -113.96 -14.50
N LYS A 231 -34.75 -114.64 -13.35
CA LYS A 231 -34.59 -114.00 -12.03
C LYS A 231 -33.19 -113.42 -11.84
N GLU A 232 -32.16 -114.17 -12.23
CA GLU A 232 -30.78 -113.68 -12.12
C GLU A 232 -30.53 -112.50 -13.07
N ASN A 233 -31.10 -112.52 -14.28
CA ASN A 233 -31.05 -111.38 -15.20
C ASN A 233 -31.73 -110.14 -14.59
N ILE A 234 -32.90 -110.29 -13.95
CA ILE A 234 -33.54 -109.19 -13.20
C ILE A 234 -32.62 -108.66 -12.09
N ARG A 235 -31.97 -109.55 -11.32
CA ARG A 235 -31.03 -109.14 -10.25
C ARG A 235 -29.84 -108.37 -10.80
N LEU A 236 -29.24 -108.87 -11.89
CA LEU A 236 -28.13 -108.22 -12.59
C LEU A 236 -28.55 -106.90 -13.21
N GLN A 237 -29.77 -106.81 -13.76
CA GLN A 237 -30.33 -105.57 -14.30
C GLN A 237 -30.57 -104.54 -13.20
N GLY A 238 -31.00 -104.97 -12.00
CA GLY A 238 -31.07 -104.12 -10.80
C GLY A 238 -29.70 -103.56 -10.40
N ALA A 239 -28.69 -104.42 -10.27
CA ALA A 239 -27.33 -104.01 -9.96
C ALA A 239 -26.73 -103.08 -11.04
N PHE A 240 -27.02 -103.34 -12.31
CA PHE A 240 -26.61 -102.47 -13.41
C PHE A 240 -27.30 -101.10 -13.34
N SER A 241 -28.60 -101.06 -13.02
CA SER A 241 -29.35 -99.82 -12.82
C SER A 241 -28.75 -98.96 -11.69
N ASP A 242 -28.38 -99.58 -10.56
CA ASP A 242 -27.78 -98.86 -9.45
C ASP A 242 -26.37 -98.33 -9.78
N ASN A 243 -25.53 -99.13 -10.44
CA ASN A 243 -24.24 -98.67 -10.96
C ASN A 243 -24.39 -97.52 -11.97
N LEU A 244 -25.44 -97.55 -12.81
CA LEU A 244 -25.73 -96.48 -13.75
C LEU A 244 -26.11 -95.19 -13.04
N LYS A 245 -26.95 -95.25 -11.99
CA LYS A 245 -27.29 -94.09 -11.15
C LYS A 245 -26.06 -93.49 -10.49
N GLU A 246 -25.20 -94.33 -9.90
CA GLU A 246 -23.96 -93.88 -9.27
C GLU A 246 -23.05 -93.17 -10.29
N LYS A 247 -22.88 -93.75 -11.49
CA LYS A 247 -22.12 -93.12 -12.58
C LYS A 247 -22.72 -91.78 -13.01
N MET A 248 -24.05 -91.66 -13.09
CA MET A 248 -24.72 -90.41 -13.43
C MET A 248 -24.49 -89.34 -12.35
N GLU A 249 -24.60 -89.69 -11.07
CA GLU A 249 -24.33 -88.75 -9.97
C GLU A 249 -22.84 -88.35 -9.91
N LEU A 250 -21.91 -89.27 -10.14
CA LEU A 250 -20.48 -88.98 -10.30
C LEU A 250 -20.21 -88.04 -11.48
N GLN A 251 -20.92 -88.22 -12.60
CA GLN A 251 -20.78 -87.35 -13.75
C GLN A 251 -21.34 -85.95 -13.48
N LYS A 252 -22.45 -85.86 -12.74
CA LYS A 252 -23.05 -84.59 -12.31
C LYS A 252 -22.15 -83.83 -11.32
N THR A 253 -21.54 -84.53 -10.36
CA THR A 253 -20.59 -83.91 -9.43
C THR A 253 -19.31 -83.48 -10.13
N LYS A 254 -18.80 -84.27 -11.08
CA LYS A 254 -17.66 -83.89 -11.94
C LYS A 254 -17.95 -82.59 -12.69
N LEU A 255 -19.11 -82.48 -13.35
CA LEU A 255 -19.49 -81.27 -14.08
C LEU A 255 -19.57 -80.04 -13.16
N LYS A 256 -20.19 -80.17 -11.99
CA LYS A 256 -20.23 -79.08 -10.99
C LYS A 256 -18.83 -78.65 -10.53
N LEU A 257 -17.94 -79.61 -10.28
CA LEU A 257 -16.56 -79.31 -9.90
C LEU A 257 -15.79 -78.61 -11.04
N GLU A 258 -16.06 -78.96 -12.30
CA GLU A 258 -15.50 -78.27 -13.46
C GLU A 258 -16.03 -76.83 -13.56
N GLU A 259 -17.33 -76.61 -13.36
CA GLU A 259 -17.94 -75.26 -13.29
C GLU A 259 -17.31 -74.42 -12.17
N ASP A 260 -17.26 -74.94 -10.94
CA ASP A 260 -16.68 -74.24 -9.79
C ASP A 260 -15.20 -73.88 -10.03
N LYS A 261 -14.44 -74.79 -10.65
CA LYS A 261 -13.05 -74.54 -11.03
C LYS A 261 -12.94 -73.36 -12.01
N THR A 262 -13.82 -73.26 -12.99
CA THR A 262 -13.81 -72.12 -13.93
C THR A 262 -14.18 -70.79 -13.25
N LEU A 263 -15.14 -70.81 -12.32
CA LEU A 263 -15.52 -69.62 -11.56
C LEU A 263 -14.38 -69.13 -10.65
N LEU A 264 -13.73 -70.05 -9.93
CA LEU A 264 -12.58 -69.72 -9.07
C LEU A 264 -11.40 -69.17 -9.87
N LEU A 265 -11.17 -69.68 -11.09
CA LEU A 265 -10.14 -69.13 -11.98
C LEU A 265 -10.43 -67.68 -12.38
N LEU A 266 -11.69 -67.39 -12.74
CA LEU A 266 -12.11 -66.03 -13.09
C LEU A 266 -12.01 -65.07 -11.90
N GLU A 267 -12.43 -65.51 -10.71
CA GLU A 267 -12.32 -64.72 -9.48
C GLU A 267 -10.86 -64.42 -9.14
N LYS A 268 -9.98 -65.42 -9.27
CA LYS A 268 -8.53 -65.26 -9.07
C LYS A 268 -7.96 -64.23 -10.06
N GLU A 269 -8.25 -64.35 -11.34
CA GLU A 269 -7.75 -63.42 -12.37
C GLU A 269 -8.22 -61.98 -12.12
N THR A 270 -9.49 -61.82 -11.74
CA THR A 270 -10.08 -60.52 -11.40
C THR A 270 -9.39 -59.91 -10.17
N SER A 271 -9.19 -60.72 -9.13
CA SER A 271 -8.53 -60.30 -7.88
C SER A 271 -7.08 -59.91 -8.11
N GLU A 272 -6.33 -60.70 -8.88
CA GLU A 272 -4.96 -60.37 -9.26
C GLU A 272 -4.88 -59.06 -10.08
N GLY A 273 -5.82 -58.86 -11.02
CA GLY A 273 -5.92 -57.61 -11.78
C GLY A 273 -6.14 -56.38 -10.88
N LEU A 274 -7.02 -56.50 -9.89
CA LEU A 274 -7.27 -55.46 -8.89
C LEU A 274 -6.02 -55.17 -8.04
N ILE A 275 -5.33 -56.22 -7.57
CA ILE A 275 -4.09 -56.10 -6.80
C ILE A 275 -3.02 -55.38 -7.62
N ARG A 276 -2.81 -55.77 -8.87
CA ARG A 276 -1.86 -55.11 -9.80
C ARG A 276 -2.20 -53.61 -9.96
N LYS A 277 -3.48 -53.27 -10.15
CA LYS A 277 -3.93 -51.87 -10.26
C LYS A 277 -3.68 -51.07 -8.97
N LYS A 278 -3.92 -51.67 -7.79
CA LYS A 278 -3.65 -51.02 -6.50
C LYS A 278 -2.16 -50.79 -6.26
N ILE A 279 -1.32 -51.74 -6.64
CA ILE A 279 0.15 -51.60 -6.57
C ILE A 279 0.61 -50.42 -7.43
N LEU A 280 0.12 -50.29 -8.67
CA LEU A 280 0.44 -49.15 -9.54
C LEU A 280 0.01 -47.81 -8.92
N GLN A 281 -1.20 -47.75 -8.35
CA GLN A 281 -1.70 -46.55 -7.68
C GLN A 281 -0.82 -46.17 -6.47
N ILE A 282 -0.45 -47.13 -5.62
CA ILE A 282 0.44 -46.91 -4.47
C ILE A 282 1.81 -46.42 -4.91
N ASN A 283 2.38 -47.02 -5.97
CA ASN A 283 3.67 -46.59 -6.51
C ASN A 283 3.63 -45.16 -7.03
N HIS A 284 2.55 -44.77 -7.71
CA HIS A 284 2.35 -43.40 -8.17
C HIS A 284 2.26 -42.42 -6.99
N GLN A 285 1.44 -42.73 -5.98
CA GLN A 285 1.33 -41.91 -4.76
C GLN A 285 2.67 -41.79 -4.03
N LYS A 286 3.43 -42.89 -3.94
CA LYS A 286 4.76 -42.90 -3.32
C LYS A 286 5.75 -42.03 -4.08
N ALA A 287 5.68 -41.97 -5.41
CA ALA A 287 6.48 -41.05 -6.21
C ALA A 287 6.11 -39.58 -5.92
N GLN A 288 4.81 -39.25 -5.91
CA GLN A 288 4.34 -37.90 -5.57
C GLN A 288 4.76 -37.46 -4.16
N ILE A 289 4.67 -38.35 -3.17
CA ILE A 289 5.12 -38.08 -1.80
C ILE A 289 6.61 -37.75 -1.78
N ARG A 290 7.45 -38.51 -2.50
CA ARG A 290 8.90 -38.22 -2.58
C ARG A 290 9.19 -36.87 -3.24
N ASP A 291 8.49 -36.53 -4.31
CA ASP A 291 8.66 -35.24 -4.98
C ASP A 291 8.28 -34.07 -4.05
N LEU A 292 7.19 -34.23 -3.30
CA LEU A 292 6.76 -33.24 -2.31
C LEU A 292 7.75 -33.14 -1.14
N GLN A 293 8.27 -34.25 -0.64
CA GLN A 293 9.30 -34.27 0.41
C GLN A 293 10.57 -33.53 -0.04
N CYS A 294 11.03 -33.76 -1.28
CA CYS A 294 12.19 -33.05 -1.83
C CYS A 294 11.93 -31.54 -1.96
N LYS A 295 10.70 -31.13 -2.31
CA LYS A 295 10.34 -29.70 -2.35
C LYS A 295 10.32 -29.08 -0.95
N VAL A 296 9.77 -29.78 0.04
CA VAL A 296 9.76 -29.32 1.44
C VAL A 296 11.18 -29.14 1.95
N GLU A 297 12.06 -30.12 1.74
CA GLU A 297 13.47 -30.04 2.16
C GLU A 297 14.19 -28.83 1.53
N LYS A 298 13.99 -28.58 0.23
CA LYS A 298 14.55 -27.40 -0.45
C LYS A 298 14.05 -26.07 0.15
N LEU A 299 12.76 -25.99 0.48
CA LEU A 299 12.18 -24.81 1.11
C LEU A 299 12.70 -24.61 2.53
N GLU A 300 12.81 -25.68 3.32
CA GLU A 300 13.37 -25.66 4.67
C GLU A 300 14.83 -25.19 4.67
N MET A 301 15.63 -25.66 3.70
CA MET A 301 17.00 -25.19 3.50
C MET A 301 17.05 -23.70 3.14
N ALA A 302 16.18 -23.24 2.23
CA ALA A 302 16.12 -21.84 1.83
C ALA A 302 15.71 -20.92 3.00
N VAL A 303 14.69 -21.30 3.76
CA VAL A 303 14.25 -20.57 4.96
C VAL A 303 15.36 -20.53 6.01
N SER A 304 16.01 -21.67 6.28
CA SER A 304 17.13 -21.75 7.23
C SER A 304 18.29 -20.82 6.83
N HIS A 305 18.60 -20.76 5.53
CA HIS A 305 19.61 -19.84 5.00
C HIS A 305 19.20 -18.37 5.20
N MET A 306 17.98 -18.01 4.81
CA MET A 306 17.45 -16.65 4.96
C MET A 306 17.41 -16.19 6.42
N THR A 307 17.01 -17.07 7.34
CA THR A 307 17.01 -16.77 8.78
C THR A 307 18.42 -16.47 9.28
N ARG A 308 19.42 -17.30 8.94
CA ARG A 308 20.82 -17.06 9.33
C ARG A 308 21.38 -15.76 8.77
N GLU A 309 21.08 -15.45 7.51
CA GLU A 309 21.49 -14.18 6.91
C GLU A 309 20.83 -12.99 7.62
N PHE A 310 19.54 -13.10 7.93
CA PHE A 310 18.80 -12.05 8.60
C PHE A 310 19.32 -11.81 10.03
N GLU A 311 19.59 -12.86 10.79
CA GLU A 311 20.21 -12.78 12.11
C GLU A 311 21.59 -12.12 12.04
N THR A 312 22.42 -12.52 11.08
CA THR A 312 23.75 -11.94 10.87
C THR A 312 23.68 -10.45 10.51
N LYS A 313 22.77 -10.08 9.60
CA LYS A 313 22.54 -8.68 9.23
C LYS A 313 22.04 -7.87 10.43
N THR A 314 21.10 -8.41 11.19
CA THR A 314 20.56 -7.77 12.40
C THR A 314 21.64 -7.53 13.43
N GLN A 315 22.48 -8.53 13.72
CA GLN A 315 23.61 -8.40 14.66
C GLN A 315 24.62 -7.35 14.20
N LYS A 316 24.97 -7.32 12.90
CA LYS A 316 25.85 -6.29 12.34
C LYS A 316 25.27 -4.89 12.49
N THR A 317 23.99 -4.70 12.15
CA THR A 317 23.31 -3.40 12.29
C THR A 317 23.24 -2.96 13.76
N GLN A 318 22.91 -3.88 14.67
CA GLN A 318 22.88 -3.58 16.11
C GLN A 318 24.27 -3.19 16.62
N HIS A 319 25.32 -3.90 16.21
CA HIS A 319 26.69 -3.58 16.59
C HIS A 319 27.14 -2.23 16.04
N GLN A 320 26.82 -1.92 14.78
CA GLN A 320 27.11 -0.64 14.16
C GLN A 320 26.41 0.52 14.88
N ALA A 321 25.12 0.37 15.16
CA ALA A 321 24.35 1.36 15.91
C ALA A 321 24.91 1.57 17.33
N LEU A 322 25.41 0.53 17.99
CA LEU A 322 26.06 0.64 19.29
C LEU A 322 27.33 1.51 19.20
N ILE A 323 28.18 1.28 18.19
CA ILE A 323 29.41 2.05 17.98
C ILE A 323 29.08 3.53 17.68
N GLU A 324 28.11 3.78 16.80
CA GLU A 324 27.69 5.14 16.44
C GLU A 324 27.09 5.89 17.63
N ASN A 325 26.28 5.21 18.45
CA ASN A 325 25.75 5.79 19.68
C ASN A 325 26.87 6.12 20.68
N GLN A 326 27.88 5.26 20.82
CA GLN A 326 29.04 5.53 21.67
C GLN A 326 29.84 6.73 21.16
N ALA A 327 30.07 6.83 19.84
CA ALA A 327 30.76 7.96 19.24
C ALA A 327 29.98 9.27 19.46
N SER A 328 28.67 9.25 19.21
CA SER A 328 27.77 10.39 19.44
C SER A 328 27.76 10.82 20.91
N MET A 329 27.76 9.88 21.85
CA MET A 329 27.85 10.17 23.29
C MET A 329 29.16 10.87 23.68
N VAL A 330 30.28 10.50 23.06
CA VAL A 330 31.57 11.17 23.28
C VAL A 330 31.54 12.60 22.75
N GLU A 331 30.97 12.81 21.56
CA GLU A 331 30.83 14.14 20.97
C GLU A 331 29.91 15.04 21.79
N ILE A 332 28.76 14.52 22.26
CA ILE A 332 27.84 15.24 23.15
C ILE A 332 28.58 15.70 24.42
N LYS A 333 29.37 14.83 25.05
CA LYS A 333 30.15 15.20 26.24
C LYS A 333 31.15 16.32 25.95
N LYS A 334 31.84 16.27 24.80
CA LYS A 334 32.77 17.32 24.39
C LYS A 334 32.05 18.65 24.16
N LEU A 335 30.89 18.63 23.52
CA LEU A 335 30.07 19.82 23.29
C LEU A 335 29.53 20.41 24.59
N GLN A 336 29.11 19.56 25.53
CA GLN A 336 28.68 19.99 26.86
C GLN A 336 29.80 20.71 27.62
N GLN A 337 31.03 20.16 27.61
CA GLN A 337 32.18 20.82 28.22
C GLN A 337 32.52 22.17 27.57
N LEU A 338 32.43 22.24 26.23
CA LEU A 338 32.67 23.49 25.51
C LEU A 338 31.62 24.56 25.88
N LEU A 339 30.35 24.15 25.98
CA LEU A 339 29.27 25.03 26.38
C LEU A 339 29.50 25.58 27.80
N GLU A 340 29.88 24.72 28.74
CA GLU A 340 30.18 25.13 30.12
C GLU A 340 31.32 26.16 30.19
N MET A 341 32.41 25.95 29.44
CA MET A 341 33.50 26.92 29.37
C MET A 341 33.04 28.25 28.76
N LYS A 342 32.16 28.22 27.74
CA LYS A 342 31.60 29.44 27.13
C LYS A 342 30.68 30.18 28.09
N ASP A 343 29.89 29.48 28.88
CA ASP A 343 29.04 30.09 29.91
C ASP A 343 29.88 30.75 31.02
N GLN A 344 30.99 30.12 31.43
CA GLN A 344 31.92 30.72 32.38
C GLN A 344 32.53 32.02 31.83
N GLU A 345 32.97 32.02 30.57
CA GLU A 345 33.52 33.23 29.93
C GLU A 345 32.46 34.31 29.77
N MET A 346 31.25 33.94 29.36
CA MET A 346 30.11 34.84 29.29
C MET A 346 29.81 35.48 30.65
N ASN A 347 29.91 34.73 31.75
CA ASN A 347 29.73 35.25 33.10
C ASN A 347 30.84 36.24 33.50
N ARG A 348 32.09 36.00 33.08
CA ARG A 348 33.19 36.96 33.26
C ARG A 348 32.92 38.27 32.52
N VAL A 349 32.51 38.19 31.25
CA VAL A 349 32.15 39.36 30.44
C VAL A 349 30.99 40.13 31.08
N LYS A 350 29.92 39.44 31.52
CA LYS A 350 28.80 40.06 32.23
C LYS A 350 29.25 40.79 33.50
N LYS A 351 30.17 40.21 34.26
CA LYS A 351 30.73 40.83 35.48
C LYS A 351 31.54 42.09 35.13
N LEU A 352 32.40 42.00 34.12
CA LEU A 352 33.18 43.14 33.65
C LEU A 352 32.29 44.29 33.17
N ALA A 353 31.28 43.99 32.35
CA ALA A 353 30.32 44.99 31.88
C ALA A 353 29.60 45.68 33.05
N ARG A 354 29.21 44.92 34.09
CA ARG A 354 28.60 45.48 35.30
C ARG A 354 29.57 46.38 36.08
N ASN A 355 30.84 46.00 36.19
CA ASN A 355 31.85 46.83 36.84
C ASN A 355 32.05 48.16 36.11
N ILE A 356 32.19 48.14 34.79
CA ILE A 356 32.32 49.35 33.96
C ILE A 356 31.11 50.28 34.16
N LEU A 357 29.89 49.73 34.20
CA LEU A 357 28.69 50.51 34.46
C LEU A 357 28.68 51.12 35.87
N ASN A 358 29.14 50.39 36.88
CA ASN A 358 29.25 50.89 38.25
C ASN A 358 30.28 52.01 38.37
N GLU A 359 31.48 51.82 37.80
CA GLU A 359 32.54 52.83 37.76
C GLU A 359 32.07 54.09 37.04
N ARG A 360 31.41 53.93 35.87
CA ARG A 360 30.78 55.04 35.16
C ARG A 360 29.76 55.77 36.04
N THR A 361 28.90 55.02 36.74
CA THR A 361 27.88 55.60 37.64
C THR A 361 28.52 56.36 38.81
N GLU A 362 29.64 55.87 39.35
CA GLU A 362 30.40 56.54 40.41
C GLU A 362 31.04 57.83 39.91
N VAL A 363 31.64 57.81 38.72
CA VAL A 363 32.20 59.01 38.07
C VAL A 363 31.11 60.03 37.76
N GLU A 364 29.97 59.60 37.21
CA GLU A 364 28.81 60.47 36.97
C GLU A 364 28.31 61.11 38.27
N ARG A 365 28.22 60.34 39.36
CA ARG A 365 27.84 60.86 40.68
C ARG A 365 28.85 61.88 41.20
N PHE A 366 30.15 61.57 41.12
CA PHE A 366 31.21 62.50 41.52
C PHE A 366 31.12 63.83 40.78
N PHE A 367 30.88 63.83 39.46
CA PHE A 367 30.72 65.06 38.70
C PHE A 367 29.47 65.84 39.12
N LEU A 368 28.34 65.18 39.37
CA LEU A 368 27.14 65.83 39.86
C LEU A 368 27.35 66.46 41.24
N ASP A 369 28.02 65.75 42.15
CA ASP A 369 28.34 66.24 43.49
C ASP A 369 29.32 67.44 43.43
N ALA A 370 30.34 67.38 42.56
CA ALA A 370 31.26 68.48 42.34
C ALA A 370 30.55 69.73 41.76
N LEU A 371 29.63 69.54 40.82
CA LEU A 371 28.82 70.63 40.27
C LEU A 371 27.91 71.26 41.33
N GLU A 372 27.27 70.45 42.18
CA GLU A 372 26.44 70.99 43.28
C GLU A 372 27.31 71.67 44.35
N TYR A 373 28.51 71.15 44.65
CA TYR A 373 29.46 71.81 45.53
C TYR A 373 29.88 73.18 44.99
N VAL A 374 30.29 73.28 43.72
CA VAL A 374 30.65 74.57 43.09
C VAL A 374 29.46 75.53 43.12
N LYS A 375 28.25 75.06 42.85
CA LYS A 375 27.03 75.87 42.93
C LYS A 375 26.77 76.38 44.35
N GLN A 376 27.01 75.56 45.37
CA GLN A 376 26.92 75.97 46.78
C GLN A 376 28.00 77.01 47.12
N GLU A 377 29.23 76.82 46.67
CA GLU A 377 30.34 77.76 46.88
C GLU A 377 30.07 79.11 46.22
N ILE A 378 29.53 79.11 44.99
CA ILE A 378 29.10 80.33 44.30
C ILE A 378 28.00 81.04 45.10
N ARG A 379 26.99 80.31 45.60
CA ARG A 379 25.94 80.89 46.45
C ARG A 379 26.51 81.50 47.73
N ALA A 380 27.45 80.80 48.39
CA ALA A 380 28.12 81.27 49.61
C ALA A 380 28.99 82.51 49.35
N SER A 381 29.81 82.50 48.29
CA SER A 381 30.64 83.62 47.86
C SER A 381 29.81 84.86 47.52
N ARG A 382 28.70 84.70 46.76
CA ARG A 382 27.77 85.81 46.48
C ARG A 382 27.15 86.38 47.75
N LYS A 383 26.75 85.51 48.69
CA LYS A 383 26.22 85.94 50.00
C LYS A 383 27.27 86.72 50.80
N GLN A 384 28.51 86.23 50.85
CA GLN A 384 29.60 86.89 51.57
C GLN A 384 29.98 88.23 50.91
N TYR A 385 30.03 88.31 49.59
CA TYR A 385 30.25 89.56 48.86
C TYR A 385 29.15 90.57 49.18
N TYR A 386 27.89 90.14 49.18
CA TYR A 386 26.76 90.96 49.56
C TYR A 386 26.90 91.51 50.99
N GLU A 387 27.26 90.66 51.97
CA GLU A 387 27.48 91.07 53.36
C GLU A 387 28.67 92.04 53.51
N LYS A 388 29.80 91.77 52.84
CA LYS A 388 30.99 92.64 52.85
C LYS A 388 30.71 94.00 52.22
N ALA A 389 30.05 94.03 51.06
CA ALA A 389 29.65 95.26 50.38
C ALA A 389 28.69 96.07 51.25
N ARG A 390 27.77 95.41 51.94
CA ARG A 390 26.86 96.02 52.91
C ARG A 390 27.63 96.64 54.08
N ALA A 391 28.49 95.87 54.73
CA ALA A 391 29.29 96.34 55.86
C ALA A 391 30.22 97.49 55.47
N ALA A 392 30.89 97.42 54.31
CA ALA A 392 31.76 98.48 53.82
C ALA A 392 30.99 99.78 53.53
N TYR A 393 29.81 99.68 52.91
CA TYR A 393 28.94 100.84 52.67
C TYR A 393 28.51 101.51 53.98
N TYR A 394 28.00 100.75 54.95
CA TYR A 394 27.58 101.31 56.24
C TYR A 394 28.76 101.89 57.01
N ARG A 395 29.94 101.27 56.96
CA ARG A 395 31.15 101.81 57.60
C ARG A 395 31.54 103.16 57.03
N LYS A 396 31.61 103.29 55.70
CA LYS A 396 31.85 104.57 55.03
C LYS A 396 30.79 105.62 55.37
N MET A 397 29.53 105.20 55.49
CA MET A 397 28.45 106.10 55.90
C MET A 397 28.64 106.60 57.34
N MET A 398 29.12 105.77 58.26
CA MET A 398 29.46 106.17 59.63
C MET A 398 30.71 107.06 59.70
N GLU A 399 31.75 106.76 58.92
CA GLU A 399 32.99 107.55 58.82
C GLU A 399 32.74 108.94 58.22
N ALA A 400 31.81 109.05 57.25
CA ALA A 400 31.36 110.33 56.71
C ALA A 400 30.52 111.13 57.72
N CYS A 401 29.65 110.49 58.50
CA CYS A 401 28.93 111.14 59.61
C CYS A 401 29.87 111.68 60.70
N ALA A 402 31.05 111.07 60.90
CA ALA A 402 32.08 111.53 61.82
C ALA A 402 32.94 112.69 61.25
N GLY A 403 32.71 113.11 60.00
CA GLY A 403 33.37 114.25 59.36
C GLY A 403 34.74 113.94 58.76
N THR A 404 35.14 112.67 58.71
CA THR A 404 36.47 112.25 58.22
C THR A 404 36.53 111.95 56.72
N GLU A 405 35.42 111.60 56.07
CA GLU A 405 35.33 111.33 54.61
C GLU A 405 34.02 111.88 54.01
N GLU A 406 33.89 111.91 52.67
CA GLU A 406 32.66 112.27 51.96
C GLU A 406 31.61 111.13 51.98
N PHE A 407 30.32 111.49 51.96
CA PHE A 407 29.23 110.50 51.98
C PHE A 407 29.25 109.60 50.72
N PRO A 408 29.19 108.26 50.89
CA PRO A 408 29.18 107.34 49.76
C PRO A 408 27.88 107.46 48.95
N GLN A 409 27.97 107.25 47.62
CA GLN A 409 26.78 107.22 46.75
C GLN A 409 25.80 106.12 47.19
N ILE A 410 24.49 106.43 47.19
CA ILE A 410 23.43 105.53 47.68
C ILE A 410 23.51 104.18 46.97
N LYS A 411 23.80 103.14 47.75
CA LYS A 411 23.86 101.76 47.25
C LYS A 411 22.66 100.97 47.76
N THR A 412 21.93 100.32 46.86
CA THR A 412 20.75 99.52 47.24
C THR A 412 21.10 98.05 47.43
N PHE A 413 20.57 97.47 48.50
CA PHE A 413 20.78 96.06 48.85
C PHE A 413 19.52 95.20 48.62
N LYS A 414 18.41 95.79 48.19
CA LYS A 414 17.22 95.03 47.78
C LYS A 414 17.30 94.77 46.28
N GLY A 415 16.98 93.54 45.85
CA GLY A 415 16.95 93.13 44.44
C GLY A 415 15.79 93.74 43.66
N ASN A 416 15.70 95.07 43.61
CA ASN A 416 14.74 95.79 42.78
C ASN A 416 15.36 96.07 41.41
N ILE A 417 14.66 95.68 40.35
CA ILE A 417 15.07 95.78 38.95
C ILE A 417 15.35 97.25 38.54
N ASN A 418 14.68 98.21 39.19
CA ASN A 418 14.77 99.63 38.84
C ASN A 418 15.87 100.40 39.60
N SER A 419 16.67 99.76 40.46
CA SER A 419 17.78 100.45 41.13
C SER A 419 18.94 100.67 40.15
N THR A 420 19.59 101.83 40.10
CA THR A 420 20.72 102.06 39.17
C THR A 420 22.07 101.61 39.73
N ASN A 421 22.22 101.56 41.06
CA ASN A 421 23.45 101.22 41.79
C ASN A 421 23.14 100.16 42.87
N SER A 422 23.12 98.89 42.45
CA SER A 422 22.75 97.74 43.28
C SER A 422 23.86 96.69 43.32
N VAL A 423 24.09 96.10 44.49
CA VAL A 423 25.08 95.00 44.66
C VAL A 423 24.78 93.80 43.75
N TYR A 424 23.51 93.55 43.43
CA TYR A 424 23.13 92.49 42.50
C TYR A 424 23.57 92.78 41.06
N ARG A 425 23.63 94.05 40.66
CA ARG A 425 24.15 94.47 39.35
C ARG A 425 25.63 94.23 39.23
N ASP A 426 26.38 94.54 40.29
CA ASP A 426 27.83 94.26 40.34
C ASP A 426 28.10 92.76 40.16
N LEU A 427 27.28 91.90 40.76
CA LEU A 427 27.39 90.44 40.61
C LEU A 427 27.03 89.97 39.19
N GLU A 428 25.98 90.53 38.57
CA GLU A 428 25.60 90.23 37.17
C GLU A 428 26.62 90.74 36.15
N GLU A 429 27.20 91.93 36.35
CA GLU A 429 28.27 92.47 35.51
C GLU A 429 29.56 91.66 35.64
N ALA A 430 29.90 91.20 36.86
CA ALA A 430 31.02 90.29 37.06
C ALA A 430 30.80 88.95 36.34
N GLU A 431 29.59 88.38 36.37
CA GLU A 431 29.24 87.19 35.58
C GLU A 431 29.40 87.42 34.08
N LYS A 432 28.93 88.57 33.55
CA LYS A 432 29.09 88.93 32.13
C LYS A 432 30.56 89.07 31.73
N CYS A 433 31.38 89.72 32.56
CA CYS A 433 32.81 89.88 32.32
C CYS A 433 33.54 88.53 32.30
N TYR A 434 33.23 87.61 33.21
CA TYR A 434 33.81 86.26 33.19
C TYR A 434 33.35 85.43 31.98
N GLY A 435 32.09 85.59 31.55
CA GLY A 435 31.56 84.93 30.36
C GLY A 435 32.26 85.36 29.06
N TYR A 436 32.55 86.66 28.90
CA TYR A 436 33.26 87.19 27.73
C TYR A 436 34.74 86.75 27.64
N PHE A 437 35.42 86.57 28.78
CA PHE A 437 36.82 86.10 28.79
C PHE A 437 36.95 84.62 28.41
N ASN A 438 35.96 83.78 28.69
CA ASN A 438 36.00 82.36 28.35
C ASN A 438 35.61 82.05 26.90
N THR A 439 34.77 82.87 26.26
CA THR A 439 34.43 82.70 24.83
C THR A 439 35.57 83.09 23.90
N GLN A 440 36.49 83.98 24.30
CA GLN A 440 37.70 84.30 23.52
C GLN A 440 38.82 83.25 23.65
N LYS A 441 38.84 82.42 24.70
CA LYS A 441 39.86 81.36 24.89
C LYS A 441 39.55 80.03 24.21
N ASN A 442 38.31 79.81 23.76
CA ASN A 442 37.88 78.56 23.13
C ASN A 442 37.67 78.69 21.61
N GLN A 443 38.60 79.33 20.89
CA GLN A 443 38.79 79.05 19.46
C GLN A 443 39.82 77.91 19.31
N PRO A 444 39.47 76.78 18.65
CA PRO A 444 40.42 75.70 18.44
C PRO A 444 41.43 76.09 17.36
N SER A 445 42.72 76.11 17.72
CA SER A 445 43.81 76.08 16.75
C SER A 445 43.80 74.72 16.03
N LEU A 446 43.40 74.71 14.76
CA LEU A 446 43.73 73.63 13.83
C LEU A 446 45.25 73.57 13.65
N SER A 447 45.89 72.50 14.12
CA SER A 447 47.20 72.07 13.60
C SER A 447 47.52 70.62 14.03
N SER A 448 47.61 69.76 13.01
CA SER A 448 48.18 68.39 12.92
C SER A 448 47.59 67.23 13.74
#